data_AF-A0A1G9RVG2-F1
#
_entry.id   AF-A0A1G9RVG2-F1
#
_cell.length_a   1.000
_cell.length_b   1.000
_cell.length_c   1.000
_cell.angle_alpha   90.00
_cell.angle_beta   90.00
_cell.angle_gamma   90.00
#
_symmetry.space_group_name_H-M   'P 1'
#
loop_
_entity.id
_entity.type
_entity.pdbx_description
1 polymer ?
#
loop_
_entity_poly.entity_id
_entity_poly.type
_entity_poly.pdbx_seq_one_letter_code
_entity_poly.pdbx_strand_id
1 'polypeptide(L)'
;MVHELAHIMLHVKDDGENLTREVKEMEAEAVAFVVMNHFGLEIKSDKYLALYKESYDLKKSLDRISNVSQKILAYLKQNITEEAV
;
A
#
# COMPACT_ATOMS: atom_id res chain seq x y z
N MET A 1 -9.52 -2.88 6.32
CA MET A 1 -10.07 -1.71 5.59
C MET A 1 -9.01 -1.01 4.76
N VAL A 2 -7.92 -0.48 5.36
CA VAL A 2 -6.85 0.19 4.58
C VAL A 2 -6.16 -0.77 3.58
N HIS A 3 -5.98 -2.05 3.96
CA HIS A 3 -5.51 -3.11 3.06
C HIS A 3 -6.35 -3.25 1.78
N GLU A 4 -7.67 -3.40 1.93
CA GLU A 4 -8.58 -3.53 0.79
C GLU A 4 -8.60 -2.28 -0.09
N LEU A 5 -8.50 -1.09 0.53
CA LEU A 5 -8.35 0.17 -0.22
C LEU A 5 -7.04 0.19 -1.02
N ALA A 6 -5.93 -0.24 -0.41
CA ALA A 6 -4.65 -0.34 -1.08
C ALA A 6 -4.71 -1.30 -2.27
N HIS A 7 -5.35 -2.47 -2.11
CA HIS A 7 -5.59 -3.43 -3.20
C HIS A 7 -6.30 -2.80 -4.39
N ILE A 8 -7.40 -2.09 -4.12
CA ILE A 8 -8.16 -1.38 -5.15
C ILE A 8 -7.27 -0.33 -5.84
N MET A 9 -6.54 0.49 -5.08
CA MET A 9 -5.74 1.58 -5.64
C MET A 9 -4.50 1.11 -6.39
N LEU A 10 -3.91 -0.04 -6.01
CA LEU A 10 -2.75 -0.63 -6.67
C LEU A 10 -3.15 -1.38 -7.94
N HIS A 11 -4.24 -2.16 -7.90
CA HIS A 11 -4.49 -3.21 -8.89
C HIS A 11 -5.79 -3.07 -9.70
N VAL A 12 -6.59 -2.00 -9.51
CA VAL A 12 -7.81 -1.76 -10.32
C VAL A 12 -7.50 -1.42 -11.77
N LYS A 13 -6.41 -0.70 -12.02
CA LYS A 13 -5.87 -0.51 -13.36
C LYS A 13 -4.75 -1.51 -13.54
N ASP A 14 -5.12 -2.73 -13.93
CA ASP A 14 -4.14 -3.73 -14.29
C ASP A 14 -3.45 -3.23 -15.57
N ASP A 15 -2.31 -2.54 -15.42
CA ASP A 15 -1.55 -1.89 -16.51
C ASP A 15 -0.86 -2.93 -17.44
N GLY A 16 -1.36 -4.16 -17.50
CA GLY A 16 -0.80 -5.27 -18.25
C GLY A 16 0.36 -6.00 -17.56
N GLU A 17 0.74 -5.60 -16.35
CA GLU A 17 1.69 -6.35 -15.53
C GLU A 17 0.98 -7.52 -14.84
N ASN A 18 1.19 -8.73 -15.35
CA ASN A 18 0.73 -9.98 -14.71
C ASN A 18 1.50 -10.23 -13.40
N LEU A 19 1.19 -9.47 -12.35
CA LEU A 19 1.74 -9.66 -11.01
C LEU A 19 1.14 -10.92 -10.38
N THR A 20 1.97 -11.69 -9.68
CA THR A 20 1.49 -12.83 -8.91
C THR A 20 0.61 -12.36 -7.76
N ARG A 21 -0.29 -13.22 -7.30
CA ARG A 21 -1.10 -12.94 -6.10
C ARG A 21 -0.22 -12.56 -4.90
N GLU A 22 0.91 -13.24 -4.72
CA GLU A 22 1.85 -12.97 -3.62
C GLU A 22 2.39 -11.53 -3.68
N VAL A 23 2.74 -11.03 -4.87
CA VAL A 23 3.19 -9.64 -5.06
C VAL A 23 2.04 -8.68 -4.78
N LYS A 24 0.83 -8.96 -5.28
CA LYS A 24 -0.34 -8.09 -5.06
C LYS A 24 -0.67 -7.94 -3.57
N GLU A 25 -0.66 -9.04 -2.81
CA GLU A 25 -0.89 -9.02 -1.36
C GLU A 25 0.24 -8.31 -0.60
N MET A 26 1.50 -8.57 -0.95
CA MET A 26 2.65 -7.92 -0.33
C MET A 26 2.63 -6.40 -0.52
N GLU A 27 2.31 -5.91 -1.72
CA GLU A 27 2.22 -4.48 -1.98
C GLU A 27 1.07 -3.81 -1.21
N ALA A 28 -0.10 -4.46 -1.17
CA ALA A 28 -1.25 -3.93 -0.43
C ALA A 28 -0.98 -3.86 1.08
N GLU A 29 -0.37 -4.92 1.63
CA GLU A 29 0.00 -4.98 3.05
C GLU A 29 1.03 -3.89 3.39
N ALA A 30 2.04 -3.71 2.52
CA ALA A 30 3.07 -2.69 2.71
C ALA A 30 2.50 -1.27 2.69
N VAL A 31 1.56 -0.97 1.78
CA VAL A 31 0.87 0.34 1.76
C VAL A 31 0.05 0.53 3.03
N ALA A 32 -0.71 -0.49 3.46
CA ALA A 32 -1.50 -0.40 4.68
C ALA A 32 -0.60 -0.11 5.89
N PHE A 33 0.52 -0.83 6.01
CA PHE A 33 1.53 -0.61 7.03
C PHE A 33 2.02 0.84 7.06
N VAL A 34 2.48 1.37 5.92
CA VAL A 34 2.99 2.75 5.82
C VAL A 34 1.94 3.77 6.23
N VAL A 35 0.72 3.64 5.72
CA VAL A 35 -0.38 4.58 6.00
C VAL A 35 -0.75 4.58 7.48
N MET A 36 -0.99 3.41 8.08
CA MET A 36 -1.43 3.34 9.47
C MET A 36 -0.29 3.71 10.44
N ASN A 37 0.95 3.29 10.14
CA ASN A 37 2.13 3.68 10.91
C ASN A 37 2.34 5.19 10.90
N HIS A 38 2.00 5.89 9.80
CA HIS A 38 2.05 7.36 9.75
C HIS A 38 1.17 8.02 10.82
N PHE A 39 0.04 7.39 11.18
CA PHE A 39 -0.89 7.87 12.20
C PHE A 39 -0.68 7.21 13.57
N GLY A 40 0.38 6.40 13.74
CA GLY A 40 0.65 5.68 15.00
C GLY A 40 -0.39 4.59 15.33
N LEU A 41 -1.13 4.11 14.34
CA LEU A 41 -2.12 3.06 14.52
C LEU A 41 -1.46 1.69 14.36
N GLU A 42 -1.66 0.81 15.34
CA GLU A 42 -1.20 -0.57 15.25
C GLU A 42 -2.00 -1.33 14.18
N ILE A 43 -1.29 -2.03 13.29
CA ILE A 43 -1.88 -3.05 12.44
C ILE A 43 -1.40 -4.41 12.94
N LYS A 44 -2.35 -5.34 13.11
CA LYS A 44 -2.03 -6.77 13.14
C LYS A 44 -1.70 -7.22 11.71
N SER A 45 -0.48 -6.91 11.29
CA SER A 45 0.08 -7.38 10.03
C SER A 45 0.80 -8.66 10.38
N ASP A 46 0.11 -9.79 10.27
CA ASP A 46 0.65 -11.03 10.82
C ASP A 46 1.88 -11.53 10.06
N LYS A 47 2.27 -10.94 8.92
CA LYS A 47 3.28 -11.57 8.06
C LYS A 47 3.65 -10.76 6.81
N TYR A 48 4.96 -10.79 6.51
CA TYR A 48 5.61 -10.55 5.20
C TYR A 48 5.99 -9.10 4.83
N LEU A 49 7.12 -8.64 5.38
CA LEU A 49 7.96 -7.64 4.70
C LEU A 49 9.34 -8.19 4.29
N ALA A 50 9.47 -9.51 4.16
CA ALA A 50 10.72 -10.15 3.75
C ALA A 50 10.49 -11.37 2.87
N LEU A 51 10.32 -11.16 1.56
CA LEU A 51 10.64 -12.17 0.56
C LEU A 51 11.38 -11.51 -0.59
N TYR A 52 12.64 -11.14 -0.37
CA TYR A 52 13.53 -10.76 -1.46
C TYR A 52 13.77 -12.01 -2.33
N LYS A 53 13.10 -12.10 -3.48
CA LYS A 53 13.34 -13.13 -4.49
C LYS A 53 13.54 -12.45 -5.83
N GLU A 54 14.45 -12.98 -6.65
CA GLU A 54 14.66 -12.54 -8.04
C GLU A 54 13.39 -12.66 -8.93
N SER A 55 12.33 -13.31 -8.44
CA SER A 55 11.09 -13.58 -9.17
C SER A 55 10.17 -12.38 -9.35
N TYR A 56 10.41 -11.23 -8.70
CA TYR A 56 9.64 -10.00 -8.94
C TYR A 56 10.52 -8.75 -8.89
N ASP A 57 10.14 -7.74 -9.66
CA ASP A 57 10.84 -6.46 -9.73
C ASP A 57 10.55 -5.64 -8.46
N LEU A 58 11.47 -5.75 -7.49
CA LEU A 58 11.36 -5.05 -6.22
C LEU A 58 11.30 -3.53 -6.42
N LYS A 59 12.06 -2.99 -7.38
CA LYS A 59 12.09 -1.54 -7.60
C LYS A 59 10.72 -1.04 -8.06
N LYS A 60 10.10 -1.71 -9.03
CA LYS A 60 8.73 -1.39 -9.46
C LYS A 60 7.72 -1.52 -8.33
N SER A 61 7.87 -2.54 -7.50
CA SER A 61 7.00 -2.76 -6.35
C SER A 61 7.11 -1.59 -5.36
N LEU A 62 8.33 -1.18 -5.03
CA LEU A 62 8.59 -0.02 -4.17
C LEU A 62 8.04 1.29 -4.77
N ASP A 63 8.18 1.49 -6.08
CA ASP A 63 7.62 2.66 -6.77
C ASP A 63 6.09 2.69 -6.65
N ARG A 64 5.40 1.55 -6.86
CA ARG A 64 3.94 1.44 -6.67
C ARG A 64 3.53 1.71 -5.23
N ILE A 65 4.18 1.05 -4.27
CA ILE A 65 3.91 1.19 -2.83
C ILE A 65 4.05 2.66 -2.41
N SER A 66 5.16 3.30 -2.79
CA SER A 66 5.42 4.70 -2.44
C SER A 66 4.36 5.64 -3.02
N ASN A 67 4.05 5.49 -4.30
CA ASN A 67 3.08 6.33 -5.00
C ASN A 67 1.67 6.21 -4.40
N VAL A 68 1.19 5.00 -4.12
CA VAL A 68 -0.14 4.80 -3.54
C VAL A 68 -0.20 5.27 -2.09
N SER A 69 0.84 4.98 -1.29
CA SER A 69 0.93 5.46 0.09
C SER A 69 0.83 6.99 0.15
N GLN A 70 1.56 7.71 -0.70
CA GLN A 70 1.52 9.17 -0.76
C GLN A 70 0.14 9.70 -1.13
N LYS A 71 -0.56 9.07 -2.07
CA LYS A 71 -1.94 9.46 -2.45
C LYS A 71 -2.91 9.30 -1.29
N ILE A 72 -2.88 8.16 -0.60
CA ILE A 72 -3.76 7.90 0.55
C ILE A 72 -3.47 8.91 1.67
N LEU A 73 -2.19 9.12 2.00
CA LEU A 73 -1.79 10.07 3.02
C LEU A 73 -2.18 11.51 2.69
N ALA A 74 -2.02 11.94 1.43
CA ALA A 74 -2.42 13.27 0.99
C ALA A 74 -3.94 13.47 1.12
N TYR A 75 -4.72 12.47 0.68
CA TYR A 75 -6.18 12.51 0.80
C TYR A 75 -6.61 12.57 2.28
N LEU A 76 -6.10 11.67 3.12
CA LEU A 76 -6.44 11.67 4.55
C LEU A 76 -6.05 12.97 5.23
N LYS A 77 -4.87 13.54 4.92
CA LYS A 77 -4.45 14.82 5.48
C LYS A 77 -5.41 15.95 5.14
N GLN A 78 -5.84 16.06 3.88
CA GLN A 78 -6.79 17.09 3.45
C GLN A 78 -8.12 16.98 4.19
N ASN A 79 -8.67 15.76 4.29
CA ASN A 79 -10.01 15.56 4.84
C ASN A 79 -10.03 15.55 6.39
N ILE A 80 -8.95 15.14 7.06
CA ILE A 80 -8.85 15.21 8.53
C ILE A 80 -8.71 16.68 9.00
N THR A 81 -8.05 17.55 8.22
CA THR A 81 -7.96 18.98 8.56
C THR A 81 -9.26 19.75 8.37
N GLU A 82 -10.17 19.29 7.50
CA GLU A 82 -11.44 19.95 7.24
C GLU A 82 -12.51 19.68 8.33
N GLU A 83 -12.40 18.57 9.08
CA GLU A 83 -13.32 18.25 10.18
C GLU A 83 -12.94 18.93 11.51
N ALA A 84 -11.77 19.56 11.60
CA ALA A 84 -11.25 20.20 12.81
C ALA A 84 -11.42 21.74 12.85
N VAL A 85 -12.19 22.33 11.93
CA VAL A 85 -12.44 23.78 11.80
C VAL A 85 -13.93 24.09 11.92
#